data_AF-A0AAP0RY45-F1
#
_entry.id   AF-A0AAP0RY45-F1
#
_cell.length_a   1.000
_cell.length_b   1.000
_cell.length_c   1.000
_cell.angle_alpha   90.00
_cell.angle_beta   90.00
_cell.angle_gamma   90.00
#
_symmetry.space_group_name_H-M   'P 1'
#
loop_
_entity.id
_entity.type
_entity.pdbx_description
1 polymer ?
#
loop_
_entity_poly.entity_id
_entity_poly.type
_entity_poly.pdbx_seq_one_letter_code
_entity_poly.pdbx_strand_id
1 'polypeptide(L)'
;MEKLMRWGGSNKNLSLSLPDGNTKIISPKNCQSVEMYFNSKKMAKAIGRLAEKTPEVGETVSGLLVKEGFTYQIMAPDDLHVFSQLSTANVTQRITIPYSGAFGVIKHRLKQIYESVESSTDEESEVPTIRVHDRVAVKQESEKHISLHWTSDPVSDMVLDSIVALVLNISREIPKVVVESEAMKTEEENGKKAEKVIHALLVSLFGDVKFGENGKLVISVDGNVAHLDKQSGDVDSGNEGLKERVRAAFQRIQSVVKPIPLSAS
;
A
#
# COMPACT_ATOMS: atom_id res chain seq x y z
N MET A 1 22.04 -69.51 -45.76
CA MET A 1 20.65 -69.33 -46.24
C MET A 1 19.84 -68.69 -45.13
N GLU A 2 19.90 -67.36 -45.01
CA GLU A 2 19.11 -66.61 -44.01
C GLU A 2 17.84 -66.07 -44.67
N LYS A 3 16.69 -66.55 -44.20
CA LYS A 3 15.38 -66.07 -44.62
C LYS A 3 14.99 -64.92 -43.68
N LEU A 4 15.39 -63.70 -44.06
CA LEU A 4 14.95 -62.46 -43.41
C LEU A 4 13.42 -62.33 -43.52
N MET A 5 12.73 -62.61 -42.40
CA MET A 5 11.29 -62.49 -42.27
C MET A 5 10.91 -61.00 -42.26
N ARG A 6 10.47 -60.47 -43.41
CA ARG A 6 9.99 -59.08 -43.53
C ARG A 6 8.64 -58.92 -42.81
N TRP A 7 8.68 -58.37 -41.61
CA TRP A 7 7.51 -57.88 -40.85
C TRP A 7 7.01 -56.51 -41.38
N GLY A 8 6.66 -56.43 -42.68
CA GLY A 8 6.30 -55.16 -43.34
C GLY A 8 4.82 -55.00 -43.75
N GLY A 9 3.96 -56.00 -43.49
CA GLY A 9 2.63 -56.07 -44.12
C GLY A 9 1.42 -55.63 -43.28
N SER A 10 1.55 -55.49 -41.96
CA SER A 10 0.36 -55.49 -41.08
C SER A 10 -0.39 -54.15 -40.98
N ASN A 11 0.29 -53.01 -41.11
CA ASN A 11 -0.35 -51.70 -40.88
C ASN A 11 -1.38 -51.29 -41.94
N LYS A 12 -1.23 -51.78 -43.19
CA LYS A 12 -2.17 -51.45 -44.28
C LYS A 12 -3.57 -52.04 -44.04
N ASN A 13 -3.64 -53.20 -43.40
CA ASN A 13 -4.92 -53.85 -43.11
C ASN A 13 -5.65 -53.20 -41.93
N LEU A 14 -4.90 -52.67 -40.96
CA LEU A 14 -5.46 -52.01 -39.77
C LEU A 14 -6.09 -50.65 -40.07
N SER A 15 -5.51 -49.87 -41.00
CA SER A 15 -6.12 -48.59 -41.43
C SER A 15 -7.42 -48.77 -42.21
N LEU A 16 -7.58 -49.91 -42.90
CA LEU A 16 -8.78 -50.25 -43.68
C LEU A 16 -9.91 -50.83 -42.80
N SER A 17 -9.58 -51.40 -41.64
CA SER A 17 -10.56 -51.99 -40.71
C SER A 17 -11.13 -51.04 -39.66
N LEU A 18 -10.63 -49.79 -39.60
CA LEU A 18 -11.06 -48.76 -38.64
C LEU A 18 -11.70 -47.60 -39.41
N PRO A 19 -13.00 -47.67 -39.73
CA PRO A 19 -13.69 -46.72 -40.62
C PRO A 19 -13.95 -45.33 -40.01
N ASP A 20 -13.72 -45.14 -38.70
CA ASP A 20 -14.23 -43.96 -37.98
C ASP A 20 -13.38 -42.68 -38.12
N GLY A 21 -12.32 -42.67 -38.94
CA GLY A 21 -11.54 -41.46 -39.27
C GLY A 21 -10.78 -40.77 -38.11
N ASN A 22 -11.09 -41.11 -36.87
CA ASN A 22 -10.53 -40.52 -35.65
C ASN A 22 -9.27 -41.24 -35.13
N THR A 23 -8.88 -42.36 -35.76
CA THR A 23 -7.72 -43.14 -35.35
C THR A 23 -6.52 -42.88 -36.27
N LYS A 24 -5.52 -42.16 -35.77
CA LYS A 24 -4.28 -41.88 -36.50
C LYS A 24 -3.24 -42.97 -36.22
N ILE A 25 -3.09 -43.92 -37.14
CA ILE A 25 -2.07 -44.98 -37.06
C ILE A 25 -0.72 -44.43 -37.53
N ILE A 26 0.32 -44.55 -36.69
CA ILE A 26 1.68 -44.07 -36.99
C ILE A 26 2.65 -45.26 -36.85
N SER A 27 3.54 -45.46 -37.82
CA SER A 27 4.52 -46.56 -37.84
C SER A 27 5.95 -46.03 -37.95
N PRO A 28 6.52 -45.52 -36.85
CA PRO A 28 7.86 -44.96 -36.86
C PRO A 28 8.91 -46.04 -37.09
N LYS A 29 10.00 -45.68 -37.76
CA LYS A 29 11.19 -46.55 -37.84
C LYS A 29 11.94 -46.53 -36.51
N ASN A 30 12.91 -47.44 -36.35
CA ASN A 30 13.80 -47.42 -35.19
C ASN A 30 14.43 -46.03 -35.02
N CYS A 31 14.43 -45.53 -33.78
CA CYS A 31 14.94 -44.21 -33.41
C CYS A 31 14.19 -43.02 -34.03
N GLN A 32 12.95 -43.20 -34.51
CA GLN A 32 12.09 -42.09 -34.93
C GLN A 32 11.12 -41.71 -33.80
N SER A 33 11.28 -40.49 -33.28
CA SER A 33 10.38 -39.93 -32.26
C SER A 33 9.00 -39.64 -32.85
N VAL A 34 7.95 -39.92 -32.06
CA VAL A 34 6.57 -39.59 -32.39
C VAL A 34 6.06 -38.57 -31.36
N GLU A 35 5.75 -37.37 -31.83
CA GLU A 35 5.16 -36.33 -31.01
C GLU A 35 3.63 -36.41 -31.05
N MET A 36 3.02 -36.36 -29.87
CA MET A 36 1.57 -36.31 -29.71
C MET A 36 1.21 -35.09 -28.86
N TYR A 37 0.32 -34.25 -29.38
CA TYR A 37 -0.13 -33.05 -28.71
C TYR A 37 -1.45 -33.33 -28.00
N PHE A 38 -1.44 -33.18 -26.68
CA PHE A 38 -2.62 -33.29 -25.84
C PHE A 38 -2.98 -31.91 -25.29
N ASN A 39 -4.09 -31.35 -25.75
CA ASN A 39 -4.62 -30.11 -25.18
C ASN A 39 -5.52 -30.44 -23.98
N SER A 40 -4.89 -30.60 -22.82
CA SER A 40 -5.62 -30.85 -21.57
C SER A 40 -6.13 -29.54 -21.00
N LYS A 41 -7.45 -29.41 -20.84
CA LYS A 41 -8.04 -28.29 -20.08
C LYS A 41 -7.56 -28.38 -18.63
N LYS A 42 -6.91 -27.33 -18.14
CA LYS A 42 -6.55 -27.22 -16.72
C LYS A 42 -7.81 -26.84 -15.94
N MET A 43 -8.26 -27.73 -15.07
CA MET A 43 -9.40 -27.50 -14.19
C MET A 43 -8.88 -27.31 -12.76
N ALA A 44 -9.29 -26.23 -12.11
CA ALA A 44 -9.04 -26.00 -10.69
C ALA A 44 -10.33 -26.22 -9.88
N LYS A 45 -10.21 -26.87 -8.73
CA LYS A 45 -11.32 -27.08 -7.79
C LYS A 45 -11.31 -25.95 -6.76
N ALA A 46 -12.43 -25.26 -6.59
CA ALA A 46 -12.61 -24.32 -5.48
C ALA A 46 -12.80 -25.11 -4.18
N ILE A 47 -12.10 -24.71 -3.12
CA ILE A 47 -12.14 -25.36 -1.79
C ILE A 47 -12.23 -24.28 -0.70
N GLY A 48 -12.82 -24.62 0.44
CA GLY A 48 -12.92 -23.76 1.60
C GLY A 48 -14.01 -22.70 1.45
N ARG A 49 -13.81 -21.54 2.07
CA ARG A 49 -14.76 -20.42 2.04
C ARG A 49 -15.01 -19.90 0.62
N LEU A 50 -14.01 -20.01 -0.25
CA LEU A 50 -14.14 -19.64 -1.66
C LEU A 50 -15.14 -20.52 -2.43
N ALA A 51 -15.46 -21.71 -1.90
CA ALA A 51 -16.45 -22.62 -2.49
C ALA A 51 -17.87 -22.41 -1.91
N GLU A 52 -18.04 -21.62 -0.85
CA GLU A 52 -19.36 -21.37 -0.25
C GLU A 52 -20.29 -20.58 -1.19
N LYS A 53 -19.73 -19.61 -1.93
CA LYS A 53 -20.45 -18.86 -2.94
C LYS A 53 -20.05 -19.34 -4.33
N THR A 54 -21.01 -19.90 -5.07
CA THR A 54 -20.79 -20.19 -6.49
C THR A 54 -20.71 -18.88 -7.28
N PRO A 55 -19.59 -18.58 -7.95
CA PRO A 55 -19.43 -17.35 -8.70
C PRO A 55 -20.35 -17.33 -9.92
N GLU A 56 -20.87 -16.16 -10.26
CA GLU A 56 -21.65 -15.98 -11.49
C GLU A 56 -20.74 -15.93 -12.73
N VAL A 57 -21.34 -16.16 -13.91
CA VAL A 57 -20.60 -16.11 -15.17
C VAL A 57 -20.08 -14.68 -15.41
N GLY A 58 -18.77 -14.50 -15.33
CA GLY A 58 -18.10 -13.20 -15.48
C GLY A 58 -17.60 -12.59 -14.17
N GLU A 59 -17.90 -13.20 -13.02
CA GLU A 59 -17.36 -12.78 -11.72
C GLU A 59 -15.89 -13.19 -11.61
N THR A 60 -15.03 -12.25 -11.24
CA THR A 60 -13.60 -12.51 -11.03
C THR A 60 -13.40 -13.21 -9.69
N VAL A 61 -12.80 -14.41 -9.73
CA VAL A 61 -12.46 -15.18 -8.52
C VAL A 61 -10.99 -14.96 -8.20
N SER A 62 -10.72 -14.44 -7.00
CA SER A 62 -9.36 -14.24 -6.48
C SER A 62 -9.08 -15.19 -5.33
N GLY A 63 -7.89 -15.81 -5.34
CA GLY A 63 -7.48 -16.77 -4.32
C GLY A 63 -6.10 -17.34 -4.60
N LEU A 64 -5.65 -18.21 -3.71
CA LEU A 64 -4.38 -18.92 -3.84
C LEU A 64 -4.59 -20.21 -4.65
N LEU A 65 -3.83 -20.37 -5.73
CA LEU A 65 -3.83 -21.58 -6.55
C LEU A 65 -2.73 -22.53 -6.08
N VAL A 66 -3.11 -23.64 -5.48
CA VAL A 66 -2.22 -24.71 -5.04
C VAL A 66 -2.25 -25.84 -6.08
N LYS A 67 -1.06 -26.29 -6.50
CA LYS A 67 -0.91 -27.42 -7.43
C LYS A 67 -0.30 -28.61 -6.68
N GLU A 68 -1.06 -29.68 -6.58
CA GLU A 68 -0.59 -30.96 -6.05
C GLU A 68 -0.61 -32.00 -7.18
N GLY A 69 0.57 -32.33 -7.71
CA GLY A 69 0.70 -33.22 -8.86
C GLY A 69 0.02 -32.65 -10.13
N PHE A 70 -1.10 -33.25 -10.54
CA PHE A 70 -1.92 -32.82 -11.68
C PHE A 70 -3.22 -32.11 -11.27
N THR A 71 -3.51 -32.04 -9.96
CA THR A 71 -4.72 -31.39 -9.43
C THR A 71 -4.42 -29.95 -9.09
N TYR A 72 -5.29 -29.05 -9.55
CA TYR A 72 -5.26 -27.64 -9.18
C TYR A 72 -6.39 -27.36 -8.20
N GLN A 73 -6.09 -26.65 -7.13
CA GLN A 73 -7.05 -26.25 -6.10
C GLN A 73 -6.93 -24.75 -5.89
N ILE A 74 -8.05 -24.03 -5.88
CA ILE A 74 -8.10 -22.61 -5.56
C ILE A 74 -8.81 -22.43 -4.22
N MET A 75 -8.21 -21.66 -3.32
CA MET A 75 -8.69 -21.48 -1.94
C MET A 75 -8.40 -20.06 -1.43
N ALA A 76 -9.05 -19.68 -0.33
CA ALA A 76 -8.70 -18.46 0.38
C ALA A 76 -7.33 -18.61 1.09
N PRO A 77 -6.54 -17.53 1.26
CA PRO A 77 -5.26 -17.59 1.98
C PRO A 77 -5.37 -18.15 3.40
N ASP A 78 -6.49 -17.88 4.09
CA ASP A 78 -6.76 -18.36 5.44
C ASP A 78 -6.95 -19.88 5.51
N ASP A 79 -7.50 -20.49 4.45
CA ASP A 79 -7.83 -21.92 4.42
C ASP A 79 -6.62 -22.81 4.04
N LEU A 80 -5.47 -22.19 3.70
CA LEU A 80 -4.28 -22.91 3.25
C LEU A 80 -3.82 -23.95 4.27
N HIS A 81 -3.80 -23.61 5.55
CA HIS A 81 -3.36 -24.50 6.63
C HIS A 81 -4.32 -25.66 6.91
N VAL A 82 -5.57 -25.57 6.44
CA VAL A 82 -6.60 -26.61 6.65
C VAL A 82 -6.54 -27.66 5.54
N PHE A 83 -6.30 -27.23 4.30
CA PHE A 83 -6.35 -28.10 3.12
C PHE A 83 -4.98 -28.43 2.52
N SER A 84 -3.90 -27.92 3.10
CA SER A 84 -2.52 -28.19 2.70
C SER A 84 -1.63 -28.43 3.92
N GLN A 85 -0.46 -29.03 3.69
CA GLN A 85 0.63 -29.06 4.68
C GLN A 85 1.36 -27.70 4.77
N LEU A 86 1.01 -26.75 3.90
CA LEU A 86 1.55 -25.41 3.91
C LEU A 86 0.84 -24.56 4.97
N SER A 87 1.63 -23.82 5.74
CA SER A 87 1.12 -22.85 6.71
C SER A 87 1.56 -21.45 6.30
N THR A 88 0.69 -20.47 6.51
CA THR A 88 1.03 -19.06 6.32
C THR A 88 1.88 -18.61 7.50
N ALA A 89 3.06 -18.06 7.21
CA ALA A 89 3.94 -17.48 8.22
C ALA A 89 4.04 -15.97 7.99
N ASN A 90 3.81 -15.19 9.03
CA ASN A 90 4.06 -13.76 9.01
C ASN A 90 5.49 -13.52 9.48
N VAL A 91 6.27 -12.78 8.69
CA VAL A 91 7.64 -12.42 9.06
C VAL A 91 7.59 -11.10 9.81
N THR A 92 7.81 -11.14 11.12
CA THR A 92 7.99 -9.92 11.92
C THR A 92 9.46 -9.56 11.98
N GLN A 93 9.77 -8.29 11.77
CA GLN A 93 11.12 -7.79 11.78
C GLN A 93 11.30 -6.73 12.88
N ARG A 94 12.54 -6.64 13.37
CA ARG A 94 12.96 -5.68 14.38
C ARG A 94 14.27 -5.03 13.94
N ILE A 95 14.30 -3.70 13.92
CA ILE A 95 15.52 -2.93 13.70
C ILE A 95 15.73 -1.99 14.88
N THR A 96 16.96 -1.96 15.39
CA THR A 96 17.39 -1.02 16.42
C THR A 96 18.27 0.05 15.79
N ILE A 97 17.94 1.32 16.05
CA ILE A 97 18.63 2.49 15.49
C ILE A 97 19.18 3.33 16.64
N PRO A 98 20.43 3.82 16.56
CA PRO A 98 20.94 4.77 17.53
C PRO A 98 20.21 6.11 17.40
N TYR A 99 19.63 6.58 18.51
CA TYR A 99 18.94 7.85 18.60
C TYR A 99 19.11 8.42 20.01
N SER A 100 19.79 9.55 20.14
CA SER A 100 20.09 10.21 21.41
C SER A 100 19.17 11.40 21.73
N GLY A 101 18.13 11.63 20.92
CA GLY A 101 17.17 12.71 21.14
C GLY A 101 16.04 12.30 22.09
N ALA A 102 15.21 13.28 22.47
CA ALA A 102 14.03 13.00 23.28
C ALA A 102 12.96 12.28 22.44
N PHE A 103 12.37 11.20 22.97
CA PHE A 103 11.36 10.39 22.28
C PHE A 103 10.11 11.20 21.85
N GLY A 104 9.79 12.27 22.59
CA GLY A 104 8.72 13.21 22.22
C GLY A 104 8.93 13.92 20.88
N VAL A 105 10.19 14.12 20.45
CA VAL A 105 10.51 14.74 19.15
C VAL A 105 10.12 13.81 18.01
N ILE A 106 10.44 12.52 18.13
CA ILE A 106 10.01 11.49 17.16
C ILE A 106 8.49 11.48 17.07
N LYS A 107 7.80 11.44 18.20
CA LYS A 107 6.32 11.46 18.25
C LYS A 107 5.74 12.69 17.54
N HIS A 108 6.27 13.87 17.82
CA HIS A 108 5.80 15.10 17.20
C HIS A 108 6.01 15.07 15.69
N ARG A 109 7.20 14.66 15.24
CA ARG A 109 7.53 14.64 13.83
C ARG A 109 6.73 13.60 13.04
N LEU A 110 6.47 12.44 13.65
CA LEU A 110 5.59 11.42 13.06
C LEU A 110 4.16 11.95 12.90
N LYS A 111 3.63 12.67 13.89
CA LYS A 111 2.29 13.31 13.80
C LYS A 111 2.18 14.39 12.72
N GLN A 112 3.31 14.98 12.30
CA GLN A 112 3.30 15.95 11.18
C GLN A 112 3.19 15.26 9.82
N ILE A 113 3.66 14.02 9.70
CA ILE A 113 3.73 13.29 8.43
C ILE A 113 2.53 12.36 8.28
N TYR A 114 2.20 11.62 9.34
CA TYR A 114 1.20 10.58 9.35
C TYR A 114 -0.05 11.01 10.11
N GLU A 115 -1.21 10.63 9.58
CA GLU A 115 -2.51 10.92 10.19
C GLU A 115 -2.79 10.08 11.45
N SER A 116 -2.44 8.79 11.42
CA SER A 116 -2.67 7.86 12.54
C SER A 116 -1.36 7.56 13.27
N VAL A 117 -1.15 8.30 14.37
CA VAL A 117 -0.01 8.11 15.27
C VAL A 117 -0.52 8.06 16.71
N GLU A 118 -0.56 6.84 17.25
CA GLU A 118 -1.01 6.57 18.61
C GLU A 118 0.20 6.39 19.52
N SER A 119 0.13 6.94 20.73
CA SER A 119 1.14 6.68 21.75
C SER A 119 0.53 5.85 22.85
N SER A 120 1.07 4.67 23.06
CA SER A 120 0.73 3.81 24.18
C SER A 120 1.97 3.59 25.04
N THR A 121 1.76 3.38 26.33
CA THR A 121 2.77 2.77 27.18
C THR A 121 2.49 1.27 27.15
N ASP A 122 3.49 0.47 26.82
CA ASP A 122 3.32 -0.98 26.80
C ASP A 122 3.12 -1.45 28.26
N GLU A 123 1.92 -1.94 28.60
CA GLU A 123 1.53 -2.26 29.99
C GLU A 123 2.43 -3.32 30.64
N GLU A 124 3.11 -4.13 29.82
CA GLU A 124 3.98 -5.22 30.25
C GLU A 124 5.45 -4.81 30.42
N SER A 125 5.88 -3.70 29.80
CA SER A 125 7.30 -3.28 29.80
C SER A 125 7.54 -1.85 30.29
N GLU A 126 6.49 -1.05 30.56
CA GLU A 126 6.57 0.38 30.89
C GLU A 126 7.35 1.23 29.85
N VAL A 127 7.59 0.68 28.65
CA VAL A 127 8.36 1.35 27.60
C VAL A 127 7.44 2.25 26.77
N PRO A 128 7.83 3.54 26.56
CA PRO A 128 7.13 4.42 25.64
C PRO A 128 7.08 3.82 24.22
N THR A 129 5.87 3.62 23.70
CA THR A 129 5.63 3.04 22.38
C THR A 129 4.80 3.99 21.52
N ILE A 130 5.20 4.17 20.28
CA ILE A 130 4.45 4.91 19.27
C ILE A 130 4.05 3.95 18.18
N ARG A 131 2.76 3.85 17.88
CA ARG A 131 2.24 3.03 16.79
C ARG A 131 1.83 3.93 15.63
N VAL A 132 2.39 3.68 14.45
CA VAL A 132 2.08 4.39 13.21
C VAL A 132 1.20 3.48 12.35
N HIS A 133 -0.01 3.95 12.05
CA HIS A 133 -0.99 3.24 11.20
C HIS A 133 -1.28 1.78 11.59
N ASP A 134 -1.24 1.47 12.88
CA ASP A 134 -1.40 0.11 13.43
C ASP A 134 -0.47 -0.97 12.84
N ARG A 135 0.62 -0.55 12.19
CA ARG A 135 1.51 -1.45 11.41
C ARG A 135 2.95 -1.45 11.91
N VAL A 136 3.46 -0.26 12.24
CA VAL A 136 4.84 -0.07 12.73
C VAL A 136 4.81 0.43 14.16
N ALA A 137 5.49 -0.27 15.05
CA ALA A 137 5.64 0.10 16.46
C ALA A 137 7.08 0.58 16.73
N VAL A 138 7.22 1.83 17.15
CA VAL A 138 8.48 2.44 17.57
C VAL A 138 8.54 2.42 19.10
N LYS A 139 9.50 1.68 19.66
CA LYS A 139 9.72 1.54 21.10
C LYS A 139 11.03 2.20 21.51
N GLN A 140 11.06 2.83 22.67
CA GLN A 140 12.31 3.36 23.25
C GLN A 140 13.02 2.29 24.09
N GLU A 141 14.01 1.60 23.52
CA GLU A 141 14.72 0.52 24.23
C GLU A 141 15.76 1.06 25.23
N SER A 142 16.37 2.22 24.95
CA SER A 142 17.27 2.92 25.89
C SER A 142 17.27 4.43 25.62
N GLU A 143 17.99 5.21 26.43
CA GLU A 143 18.19 6.65 26.19
C GLU A 143 18.86 6.97 24.85
N LYS A 144 19.58 6.01 24.26
CA LYS A 144 20.37 6.19 23.03
C LYS A 144 19.95 5.29 21.88
N HIS A 145 18.92 4.46 22.05
CA HIS A 145 18.47 3.52 21.02
C HIS A 145 16.96 3.43 21.00
N ILE A 146 16.42 3.41 19.79
CA ILE A 146 15.02 3.08 19.53
C ILE A 146 14.94 1.77 18.75
N SER A 147 13.88 1.02 18.96
CA SER A 147 13.60 -0.21 18.21
C SER A 147 12.27 -0.09 17.47
N LEU A 148 12.31 -0.39 16.17
CA LEU A 148 11.14 -0.43 15.31
C LEU A 148 10.75 -1.88 15.07
N HIS A 149 9.48 -2.19 15.23
CA HIS A 149 8.91 -3.52 15.05
C HIS A 149 7.76 -3.44 14.05
N TRP A 150 7.74 -4.32 13.06
CA TRP A 150 6.69 -4.38 12.05
C TRP A 150 6.56 -5.78 11.47
N THR A 151 5.46 -6.04 10.77
CA THR A 151 5.29 -7.21 9.91
C THR A 151 5.77 -6.85 8.51
N SER A 152 6.61 -7.68 7.90
CA SER A 152 7.16 -7.46 6.57
C SER A 152 6.05 -7.55 5.53
N ASP A 153 5.65 -6.39 5.03
CA ASP A 153 4.73 -6.22 3.92
C ASP A 153 5.12 -4.97 3.14
N PRO A 154 4.85 -4.90 1.82
CA PRO A 154 5.35 -3.81 0.98
C PRO A 154 4.96 -2.40 1.46
N VAL A 155 3.79 -2.27 2.09
CA VAL A 155 3.30 -0.98 2.59
C VAL A 155 3.95 -0.64 3.92
N SER A 156 4.04 -1.59 4.84
CA SER A 156 4.71 -1.39 6.14
C SER A 156 6.22 -1.19 5.98
N ASP A 157 6.87 -1.84 5.02
CA ASP A 157 8.27 -1.63 4.68
C ASP A 157 8.51 -0.20 4.17
N MET A 158 7.63 0.31 3.29
CA MET A 158 7.70 1.70 2.82
C MET A 158 7.50 2.72 3.96
N VAL A 159 6.56 2.45 4.88
CA VAL A 159 6.34 3.29 6.06
C VAL A 159 7.55 3.23 6.98
N LEU A 160 8.11 2.04 7.22
CA LEU A 160 9.30 1.85 8.03
C LEU A 160 10.50 2.63 7.47
N ASP A 161 10.80 2.49 6.18
CA ASP A 161 11.91 3.20 5.52
C ASP A 161 11.79 4.71 5.70
N SER A 162 10.56 5.22 5.60
CA SER A 162 10.25 6.63 5.84
C SER A 162 10.49 7.05 7.30
N ILE A 163 10.10 6.23 8.28
CA ILE A 163 10.34 6.47 9.70
C ILE A 163 11.85 6.40 10.01
N VAL A 164 12.57 5.42 9.46
CA VAL A 164 14.02 5.26 9.60
C VAL A 164 14.73 6.51 9.08
N ALA A 165 14.38 6.95 7.87
CA ALA A 165 14.92 8.16 7.27
C ALA A 165 14.65 9.40 8.15
N LEU A 166 13.45 9.49 8.72
CA LEU A 166 13.07 10.56 9.63
C LEU A 166 13.95 10.60 10.88
N VAL A 167 14.09 9.44 11.55
CA VAL A 167 14.91 9.32 12.78
C VAL A 167 16.36 9.69 12.49
N LEU A 168 16.92 9.19 11.38
CA LEU A 168 18.28 9.50 10.98
C LEU A 168 18.45 10.98 10.62
N ASN A 169 17.44 11.62 10.02
CA ASN A 169 17.49 13.05 9.73
C ASN A 169 17.47 13.90 11.01
N ILE A 170 16.63 13.54 11.99
CA ILE A 170 16.59 14.21 13.29
C ILE A 170 17.95 14.08 14.01
N SER A 171 18.62 12.93 13.91
CA SER A 171 19.96 12.75 14.50
C SER A 171 21.07 13.55 13.80
N ARG A 172 20.89 13.90 12.52
CA ARG A 172 21.84 14.74 11.76
C ARG A 172 21.68 16.22 12.05
N GLU A 173 20.43 16.68 12.18
CA GLU A 173 20.10 18.02 12.62
C GLU A 173 20.23 18.10 14.13
N ILE A 174 21.44 18.32 14.67
CA ILE A 174 21.59 18.70 16.09
C ILE A 174 20.81 20.00 16.27
N PRO A 175 19.65 20.03 16.95
CA PRO A 175 18.96 21.27 17.18
C PRO A 175 19.75 22.00 18.27
N LYS A 176 20.28 23.18 17.96
CA LYS A 176 20.58 24.16 19.00
C LYS A 176 19.29 24.37 19.78
N VAL A 177 19.33 24.00 21.05
CA VAL A 177 18.31 24.13 22.09
C VAL A 177 17.38 25.33 21.88
N VAL A 178 16.06 25.08 21.84
CA VAL A 178 15.08 25.89 22.57
C VAL A 178 14.04 24.93 23.14
N VAL A 179 14.07 24.79 24.46
CA VAL A 179 13.00 24.15 25.23
C VAL A 179 11.79 25.09 25.16
N GLU A 180 10.90 24.87 24.20
CA GLU A 180 9.53 25.35 24.32
C GLU A 180 8.74 24.28 25.06
N SER A 181 8.69 24.47 26.37
CA SER A 181 7.73 23.83 27.26
C SER A 181 6.32 24.27 26.86
N GLU A 182 5.57 23.44 26.14
CA GLU A 182 4.12 23.62 26.06
C GLU A 182 3.38 22.33 26.34
N ALA A 183 2.82 22.35 27.54
CA ALA A 183 1.84 21.42 28.06
C ALA A 183 0.63 21.30 27.12
N MET A 184 0.25 20.06 26.85
CA MET A 184 -1.13 19.57 26.88
C MET A 184 -2.19 20.59 26.42
N LYS A 185 -2.34 20.82 25.11
CA LYS A 185 -3.52 21.50 24.55
C LYS A 185 -4.02 20.84 23.26
N THR A 186 -5.33 20.71 23.26
CA THR A 186 -6.26 19.90 22.45
C THR A 186 -6.23 20.23 20.95
N GLU A 187 -6.79 19.32 20.14
CA GLU A 187 -6.99 19.37 18.67
C GLU A 187 -7.41 20.75 18.09
N GLU A 188 -8.04 21.59 18.90
CA GLU A 188 -8.46 22.95 18.56
C GLU A 188 -7.29 23.91 18.24
N GLU A 189 -6.11 23.68 18.83
CA GLU A 189 -4.94 24.54 18.60
C GLU A 189 -4.18 24.16 17.31
N ASN A 190 -4.27 22.91 16.87
CA ASN A 190 -3.69 22.48 15.60
C ASN A 190 -4.45 23.07 14.42
N GLY A 191 -5.78 23.17 14.53
CA GLY A 191 -6.62 23.95 13.61
C GLY A 191 -6.15 25.40 13.55
N LYS A 192 -6.05 26.09 14.69
CA LYS A 192 -5.60 27.50 14.74
C LYS A 192 -4.17 27.71 14.21
N LYS A 193 -3.27 26.74 14.38
CA LYS A 193 -1.90 26.76 13.83
C LYS A 193 -1.90 26.55 12.31
N ALA A 194 -2.64 25.56 11.80
CA ALA A 194 -2.81 25.34 10.36
C ALA A 194 -3.42 26.57 9.66
N GLU A 195 -4.38 27.23 10.30
CA GLU A 195 -5.01 28.43 9.81
C GLU A 195 -4.05 29.63 9.71
N LYS A 196 -3.14 29.78 10.69
CA LYS A 196 -2.07 30.79 10.66
C LYS A 196 -1.07 30.53 9.53
N VAL A 197 -0.74 29.25 9.29
CA VAL A 197 0.16 28.85 8.19
C VAL A 197 -0.50 29.12 6.83
N ILE A 198 -1.78 28.77 6.67
CA ILE A 198 -2.55 29.09 5.46
C ILE A 198 -2.57 30.60 5.21
N HIS A 199 -2.82 31.41 6.23
CA HIS A 199 -2.79 32.87 6.13
C HIS A 199 -1.40 33.38 5.72
N ALA A 200 -0.32 32.92 6.36
CA ALA A 200 1.04 33.34 6.07
C ALA A 200 1.47 33.01 4.62
N LEU A 201 1.08 31.83 4.12
CA LEU A 201 1.36 31.42 2.74
C LEU A 201 0.56 32.24 1.71
N LEU A 202 -0.69 32.57 2.01
CA LEU A 202 -1.50 33.44 1.15
C LEU A 202 -0.95 34.87 1.12
N VAL A 203 -0.53 35.42 2.26
CA VAL A 203 0.20 36.70 2.34
C VAL A 203 1.48 36.65 1.49
N SER A 204 2.23 35.55 1.56
CA SER A 204 3.46 35.40 0.76
C SER A 204 3.20 35.34 -0.75
N LEU A 205 2.05 34.82 -1.18
CA LEU A 205 1.73 34.65 -2.61
C LEU A 205 1.04 35.86 -3.23
N PHE A 206 0.24 36.58 -2.46
CA PHE A 206 -0.63 37.66 -2.96
C PHE A 206 -0.37 39.03 -2.30
N GLY A 207 0.51 39.10 -1.31
CA GLY A 207 0.91 40.34 -0.65
C GLY A 207 -0.09 40.80 0.42
N ASP A 208 -1.21 41.40 0.00
CA ASP A 208 -2.19 42.00 0.93
C ASP A 208 -3.39 41.07 1.15
N VAL A 209 -3.35 40.34 2.27
CA VAL A 209 -4.43 39.45 2.71
C VAL A 209 -4.92 39.92 4.08
N LYS A 210 -6.19 40.30 4.16
CA LYS A 210 -6.84 40.80 5.37
C LYS A 210 -7.95 39.85 5.82
N PHE A 211 -8.20 39.80 7.12
CA PHE A 211 -9.38 39.14 7.66
C PHE A 211 -10.61 40.02 7.40
N GLY A 212 -11.58 39.51 6.65
CA GLY A 212 -12.88 40.13 6.45
C GLY A 212 -13.89 39.70 7.52
N GLU A 213 -15.04 40.36 7.54
CA GLU A 213 -16.16 39.98 8.39
C GLU A 213 -16.67 38.57 8.02
N ASN A 214 -17.02 37.77 9.02
CA ASN A 214 -17.52 36.38 8.91
C ASN A 214 -16.53 35.29 8.47
N GLY A 215 -15.23 35.43 8.75
CA GLY A 215 -14.25 34.36 8.53
C GLY A 215 -13.79 34.19 7.08
N LYS A 216 -14.12 35.17 6.22
CA LYS A 216 -13.61 35.27 4.84
C LYS A 216 -12.28 36.02 4.82
N LEU A 217 -11.35 35.60 3.95
CA LEU A 217 -10.10 36.30 3.68
C LEU A 217 -10.29 37.22 2.49
N VAL A 218 -9.91 38.49 2.65
CA VAL A 218 -9.95 39.51 1.60
C VAL A 218 -8.54 39.65 1.03
N ILE A 219 -8.37 39.24 -0.22
CA ILE A 219 -7.08 39.28 -0.93
C ILE A 219 -7.15 40.42 -1.95
N SER A 220 -6.22 41.36 -1.87
CA SER A 220 -6.15 42.52 -2.79
C SER A 220 -4.88 42.43 -3.63
N VAL A 221 -5.03 42.33 -4.95
CA VAL A 221 -3.92 42.27 -5.92
C VAL A 221 -4.21 43.24 -7.06
N ASP A 222 -3.32 44.22 -7.27
CA ASP A 222 -3.38 45.17 -8.38
C ASP A 222 -4.75 45.87 -8.55
N GLY A 223 -5.38 46.23 -7.43
CA GLY A 223 -6.70 46.90 -7.40
C GLY A 223 -7.91 45.97 -7.56
N ASN A 224 -7.70 44.66 -7.74
CA ASN A 224 -8.76 43.66 -7.74
C ASN A 224 -8.86 42.99 -6.37
N VAL A 225 -10.09 42.80 -5.89
CA VAL A 225 -10.38 42.20 -4.59
C VAL A 225 -11.01 40.83 -4.78
N ALA A 226 -10.54 39.84 -4.03
CA ALA A 226 -11.10 38.50 -3.95
C ALA A 226 -11.46 38.14 -2.49
N HIS A 227 -12.66 37.61 -2.30
CA HIS A 227 -13.16 37.13 -1.02
C HIS A 227 -13.12 35.60 -1.00
N LEU A 228 -12.22 35.03 -0.21
CA LEU A 228 -12.06 33.60 -0.04
C LEU A 228 -12.79 33.14 1.22
N ASP A 229 -13.71 32.20 1.09
CA ASP A 229 -14.28 31.46 2.21
C ASP A 229 -13.37 30.30 2.62
N LYS A 230 -12.93 30.34 3.88
CA LYS A 230 -11.98 29.39 4.47
C LYS A 230 -12.55 27.98 4.64
N GLN A 231 -13.86 27.83 4.80
CA GLN A 231 -14.52 26.54 5.04
C GLN A 231 -14.96 25.88 3.75
N SER A 232 -15.58 26.64 2.84
CA SER A 232 -16.07 26.10 1.56
C SER A 232 -14.99 26.08 0.47
N GLY A 233 -13.93 26.88 0.61
CA GLY A 233 -12.93 27.08 -0.44
C GLY A 233 -13.46 27.86 -1.64
N ASP A 234 -14.64 28.48 -1.52
CA ASP A 234 -15.21 29.32 -2.57
C ASP A 234 -14.55 30.70 -2.60
N VAL A 235 -14.33 31.22 -3.80
CA VAL A 235 -13.68 32.51 -4.04
C VAL A 235 -14.63 33.39 -4.84
N ASP A 236 -15.00 34.53 -4.28
CA ASP A 236 -15.80 35.54 -4.95
C ASP A 236 -14.91 36.72 -5.36
N SER A 237 -14.85 37.02 -6.65
CA SER A 237 -14.07 38.15 -7.18
C SER A 237 -14.68 38.62 -8.49
N GLY A 238 -14.65 39.94 -8.72
CA GLY A 238 -15.04 40.54 -10.00
C GLY A 238 -14.08 40.22 -11.16
N ASN A 239 -12.92 39.62 -10.87
CA ASN A 239 -11.94 39.19 -11.87
C ASN A 239 -11.79 37.66 -11.87
N GLU A 240 -12.22 37.03 -12.97
CA GLU A 240 -12.22 35.57 -13.13
C GLU A 240 -10.81 34.96 -13.05
N GLY A 241 -9.79 35.65 -13.56
CA GLY A 241 -8.40 35.20 -13.51
C GLY A 241 -7.80 35.25 -12.09
N LEU A 242 -8.18 36.23 -11.28
CA LEU A 242 -7.78 36.29 -9.86
C LEU A 242 -8.50 35.21 -9.05
N LYS A 243 -9.79 35.01 -9.31
CA LYS A 243 -10.61 33.97 -8.67
C LYS A 243 -10.00 32.58 -8.83
N GLU A 244 -9.64 32.21 -10.06
CA GLU A 244 -9.10 30.88 -10.34
C GLU A 244 -7.69 30.68 -9.76
N ARG A 245 -6.85 31.73 -9.79
CA ARG A 245 -5.51 31.71 -9.15
C ARG A 245 -5.58 31.52 -7.64
N VAL A 246 -6.45 32.25 -6.95
CA VAL A 246 -6.64 32.14 -5.51
C VAL A 246 -7.19 30.76 -5.15
N ARG A 247 -8.18 30.26 -5.90
CA ARG A 247 -8.76 28.92 -5.68
C ARG A 247 -7.71 27.82 -5.85
N ALA A 248 -6.93 27.86 -6.93
CA ALA A 248 -5.88 26.89 -7.19
C ALA A 248 -4.76 26.94 -6.12
N ALA A 249 -4.35 28.14 -5.69
CA ALA A 249 -3.37 28.30 -4.63
C ALA A 249 -3.89 27.76 -3.29
N PHE A 250 -5.14 28.08 -2.93
CA PHE A 250 -5.76 27.61 -1.69
C PHE A 250 -5.91 26.09 -1.66
N GLN A 251 -6.36 25.46 -2.75
CA GLN A 251 -6.44 24.00 -2.87
C GLN A 251 -5.07 23.33 -2.74
N ARG A 252 -4.04 23.89 -3.38
CA ARG A 252 -2.66 23.39 -3.25
C ARG A 252 -2.18 23.49 -1.80
N ILE A 253 -2.36 24.63 -1.14
CA ILE A 253 -1.96 24.81 0.26
C ILE A 253 -2.73 23.85 1.17
N GLN A 254 -4.05 23.69 0.99
CA GLN A 254 -4.83 22.74 1.78
C GLN A 254 -4.38 21.29 1.58
N SER A 255 -4.00 20.89 0.36
CA SER A 255 -3.48 19.54 0.10
C SER A 255 -2.11 19.28 0.73
N VAL A 256 -1.30 20.32 0.94
CA VAL A 256 0.05 20.24 1.52
C VAL A 256 0.02 20.28 3.05
N VAL A 257 -0.95 20.98 3.63
CA VAL A 257 -1.06 21.14 5.09
C VAL A 257 -1.74 19.92 5.74
N LYS A 258 -2.45 19.10 4.96
CA LYS A 258 -3.08 17.87 5.48
C LYS A 258 -2.04 16.75 5.61
N PRO A 259 -2.00 16.03 6.75
CA PRO A 259 -1.20 14.82 6.90
C PRO A 259 -1.51 13.80 5.80
N ILE A 260 -0.55 12.92 5.50
CA ILE A 260 -0.72 11.92 4.45
C ILE A 260 -1.74 10.87 4.93
N PRO A 261 -2.91 10.74 4.26
CA PRO A 261 -3.83 9.67 4.55
C PRO A 261 -3.26 8.36 3.97
N LEU A 262 -3.49 7.24 4.65
CA LEU A 262 -3.27 5.96 3.99
C LEU A 262 -4.36 5.78 2.94
N SER A 263 -3.94 5.67 1.68
CA SER A 263 -4.84 5.20 0.62
C SER A 263 -5.13 3.73 0.88
N ALA A 264 -6.31 3.45 1.42
CA ALA A 264 -6.85 2.09 1.48
C ALA A 264 -7.07 1.61 0.04
N SER A 265 -6.30 0.60 -0.37
CA SER A 265 -6.69 -0.36 -1.41
C SER A 265 -6.71 -1.74 -0.79
#